data_AF-A0A352KBB6-F1
#
_entry.id   AF-A0A352KBB6-F1
#
_cell.length_a   1.000
_cell.length_b   1.000
_cell.length_c   1.000
_cell.angle_alpha   90.00
_cell.angle_beta   90.00
_cell.angle_gamma   90.00
#
_symmetry.space_group_name_H-M   'P 1'
#
loop_
_entity.id
_entity.type
_entity.pdbx_description
1 polymer ?
#
loop_
_entity_poly.entity_id
_entity_poly.type
_entity_poly.pdbx_seq_one_letter_code
_entity_poly.pdbx_strand_id
1 'polypeptide(L)' 'KLEGEAVSNPDKRLAQDLPLFTAAATMAGNPGAKAPEPGPVETEIAGIDPDELSPKQALEIIYRLKALMK' A
#
# COMPACT_ATOMS: atom_id res chain seq x y z
N LYS A 1 22.00 35.69 16.80
CA LYS A 1 21.84 35.64 15.32
C LYS A 1 22.33 34.25 14.93
N LEU A 2 21.41 33.27 14.82
CA LEU A 2 20.67 32.92 13.58
C LEU A 2 21.70 32.54 12.50
N GLU A 3 21.77 31.35 11.91
CA GLU A 3 20.86 30.21 11.82
C GLU A 3 21.70 28.94 11.50
N GLY A 4 21.27 27.79 12.01
CA GLY A 4 21.69 26.50 11.49
C GLY A 4 20.89 26.23 10.22
N GLU A 5 21.47 26.54 9.07
CA GLU A 5 20.85 26.29 7.78
C GLU A 5 20.84 24.78 7.53
N ALA A 6 19.65 24.21 7.70
CA ALA A 6 19.36 22.81 7.49
C ALA A 6 19.84 22.42 6.09
N VAL A 7 20.81 21.50 6.05
CA VAL A 7 21.23 20.81 4.84
C VAL A 7 19.98 20.22 4.19
N SER A 8 19.49 20.89 3.16
CA SER A 8 18.28 20.52 2.45
C SER A 8 18.55 19.18 1.75
N ASN A 9 17.94 18.11 2.24
CA ASN A 9 18.07 16.80 1.63
C ASN A 9 17.45 16.86 0.21
N PRO A 10 18.24 16.76 -0.88
CA PRO A 10 17.74 16.91 -2.25
C PRO A 10 16.63 15.90 -2.58
N ASP A 11 16.67 14.74 -1.95
CA ASP A 11 15.66 13.67 -2.06
C ASP A 11 14.27 14.15 -1.62
N LYS A 12 14.20 15.06 -0.64
CA LYS A 12 12.93 15.60 -0.14
C LYS A 12 12.29 16.59 -1.12
N ARG A 13 13.07 17.23 -2.00
CA ARG A 13 12.55 18.09 -3.07
C ARG A 13 12.05 17.25 -4.24
N LEU A 14 12.82 16.24 -4.64
CA LEU A 14 12.43 15.29 -5.69
C LEU A 14 11.12 14.54 -5.35
N ALA A 15 10.92 14.18 -4.09
CA ALA A 15 9.68 13.57 -3.62
C ALA A 15 8.46 14.52 -3.69
N GLN A 16 8.66 15.84 -3.61
CA GLN A 16 7.58 16.84 -3.70
C GLN A 16 7.17 17.15 -5.14
N ASP A 17 8.05 16.91 -6.11
CA ASP A 17 7.80 17.12 -7.54
C ASP A 17 6.97 15.97 -8.17
N LEU A 18 6.68 14.91 -7.41
CA LEU A 18 5.84 13.80 -7.83
C LEU A 18 4.48 13.85 -7.10
N PRO A 19 3.45 14.53 -7.65
CA PRO A 19 2.18 14.79 -6.95
C PRO A 19 1.47 13.53 -6.46
N LEU A 20 1.66 12.38 -7.13
CA LEU A 20 1.09 11.09 -6.71
C LEU A 20 1.70 10.57 -5.40
N PHE A 21 2.98 10.84 -5.15
CA PHE A 21 3.70 10.42 -3.95
C PHE A 21 3.48 11.40 -2.79
N THR A 22 3.30 12.69 -3.11
CA THR A 22 2.89 13.72 -2.13
C THR A 22 1.50 13.41 -1.57
N ALA A 23 0.55 12.97 -2.41
CA ALA A 23 -0.78 12.57 -1.96
C ALA A 23 -0.73 11.42 -0.93
N ALA A 24 0.03 10.35 -1.21
CA ALA A 24 0.21 9.23 -0.27
C ALA A 24 0.84 9.67 1.06
N ALA A 25 1.86 10.53 1.03
CA ALA A 25 2.51 11.06 2.23
C ALA A 25 1.56 11.96 3.06
N THR A 26 0.72 12.77 2.40
CA THR A 26 -0.28 13.60 3.09
C THR A 26 -1.40 12.78 3.73
N MET A 27 -1.82 11.66 3.12
CA MET A 27 -2.78 10.74 3.72
C MET A 27 -2.21 10.01 4.94
N ALA A 28 -0.95 9.57 4.87
CA ALA A 28 -0.25 8.92 5.98
C ALA A 28 0.02 9.87 7.17
N GLY A 29 0.13 11.17 6.91
CA GLY A 29 0.37 12.21 7.92
C GLY A 29 -0.86 12.68 8.68
N ASN A 30 -2.07 12.19 8.36
CA ASN A 30 -3.28 12.52 9.11
C ASN A 30 -3.49 11.50 10.24
N PRO A 31 -3.21 11.82 11.52
CA PRO A 31 -3.30 10.88 12.63
C PRO A 31 -4.74 10.41 12.93
N GLY A 32 -5.74 10.90 12.20
CA GLY A 32 -7.13 10.43 12.21
C GLY A 32 -7.60 9.72 10.93
N ALA A 33 -6.75 9.55 9.92
CA ALA A 33 -7.12 8.77 8.74
C ALA A 33 -7.07 7.28 9.08
N LYS A 34 -8.24 6.67 9.30
CA LYS A 34 -8.35 5.20 9.39
C LYS A 34 -7.84 4.63 8.06
N ALA A 35 -6.88 3.71 8.12
CA ALA A 35 -6.47 2.97 6.94
C ALA A 35 -7.72 2.37 6.27
N PRO A 36 -7.82 2.40 4.93
CA PRO A 36 -8.96 1.80 4.25
C PRO A 36 -9.12 0.35 4.73
N GLU A 37 -10.34 -0.03 5.08
CA GLU A 37 -10.61 -1.40 5.49
C GLU A 37 -10.29 -2.35 4.32
N PRO A 38 -9.67 -3.52 4.58
CA PRO A 38 -9.40 -4.49 3.53
C PRO A 38 -10.69 -4.84 2.79
N GLY A 39 -10.62 -4.84 1.46
CA GLY A 39 -11.72 -5.31 0.64
C GLY A 39 -11.89 -6.83 0.73
N PRO A 40 -12.93 -7.38 0.08
CA PRO A 40 -13.20 -8.81 0.08
C PRO A 40 -12.04 -9.65 -0.46
N VAL A 41 -11.33 -9.14 -1.47
CA VAL A 41 -10.19 -9.82 -2.10
C VAL A 41 -8.97 -9.78 -1.18
N GLU A 42 -8.66 -8.63 -0.60
CA GLU A 42 -7.54 -8.44 0.32
C GLU A 42 -7.70 -9.29 1.58
N THR A 43 -8.94 -9.43 2.06
CA THR A 43 -9.27 -10.28 3.21
C THR A 43 -9.04 -11.76 2.90
N GLU A 44 -9.45 -12.23 1.72
CA GLU A 44 -9.26 -13.63 1.32
C GLU A 44 -7.77 -13.96 1.12
N ILE A 45 -7.00 -13.06 0.50
CA ILE A 45 -5.57 -13.26 0.26
C ILE A 45 -4.77 -13.31 1.56
N ALA A 46 -5.15 -12.54 2.58
CA ALA A 46 -4.42 -12.50 3.85
C ALA A 46 -4.34 -13.85 4.58
N GLY A 47 -5.26 -14.77 4.29
CA GLY A 47 -5.29 -16.12 4.88
C GLY A 47 -4.59 -17.20 4.07
N ILE A 48 -4.02 -16.88 2.91
CA ILE A 48 -3.45 -17.88 1.99
C ILE A 48 -1.94 -17.98 2.20
N ASP A 49 -1.46 -19.19 2.50
CA ASP A 49 -0.05 -19.55 2.40
C ASP A 49 0.21 -20.18 1.02
N PRO A 50 0.92 -19.50 0.10
CA PRO A 50 1.15 -20.00 -1.25
C PRO A 50 2.08 -21.22 -1.30
N ASP A 51 2.95 -21.42 -0.29
CA ASP A 51 3.94 -22.49 -0.29
C ASP A 51 3.32 -23.85 0.05
N GLU A 52 2.15 -23.85 0.71
CA GLU A 52 1.39 -25.06 1.05
C GLU A 52 0.41 -25.50 -0.05
N LEU A 53 0.26 -24.72 -1.13
CA LEU A 53 -0.73 -25.00 -2.17
C LEU A 53 -0.20 -25.97 -3.23
N SER A 54 -0.99 -27.00 -3.53
CA SER A 54 -0.83 -27.72 -4.78
C SER A 54 -1.22 -26.84 -5.98
N PRO A 55 -0.72 -27.13 -7.20
CA PRO A 55 -1.09 -26.39 -8.41
C PRO A 55 -2.60 -26.31 -8.66
N LYS A 56 -3.35 -27.37 -8.31
CA LYS A 56 -4.80 -27.39 -8.45
C LYS A 56 -5.48 -26.45 -7.44
N GLN A 57 -5.03 -26.46 -6.18
CA GLN A 57 -5.58 -25.57 -5.14
C GLN A 57 -5.33 -24.09 -5.46
N ALA A 58 -4.13 -23.77 -5.96
CA ALA A 58 -3.81 -22.42 -6.41
C ALA A 58 -4.77 -21.95 -7.52
N LEU A 59 -5.04 -22.82 -8.50
CA LEU A 59 -5.99 -22.52 -9.58
C LEU A 59 -7.42 -22.28 -9.04
N GLU A 60 -7.89 -23.11 -8.12
CA GLU A 60 -9.21 -22.94 -7.49
C GLU A 60 -9.33 -21.63 -6.70
N ILE A 61 -8.26 -21.23 -6.01
CA ILE A 61 -8.17 -19.94 -5.32
C ILE A 61 -8.27 -18.79 -6.32
N ILE A 62 -7.55 -18.85 -7.44
CA ILE A 62 -7.61 -17.79 -8.48
C ILE A 62 -9.03 -17.62 -9.03
N TYR A 63 -9.76 -18.71 -9.25
CA TYR A 63 -11.16 -18.63 -9.67
C TYR A 63 -12.07 -18.01 -8.61
N ARG A 64 -11.86 -18.35 -7.33
CA ARG A 64 -12.59 -17.74 -6.21
C ARG A 64 -12.33 -16.23 -6.12
N LEU A 65 -11.06 -15.83 -6.15
CA LEU A 65 -10.68 -14.41 -6.12
C LEU A 65 -11.30 -13.63 -7.29
N LYS A 66 -11.28 -14.20 -8.50
CA LYS A 66 -11.93 -13.59 -9.68
C LYS A 66 -13.43 -13.40 -9.50
N ALA A 67 -14.10 -14.30 -8.78
CA ALA A 67 -15.53 -14.16 -8.49
C ALA A 67 -15.84 -13.03 -7.49
N LEU A 68 -14.89 -12.65 -6.64
CA LEU A 68 -15.00 -11.55 -5.68
C LEU A 68 -14.76 -10.17 -6.31
N MET A 69 -14.12 -10.11 -7.48
CA MET A 69 -13.80 -8.86 -8.21
C MET A 69 -14.94 -8.38 -9.13
N LYS A 70 -16.15 -8.88 -8.93
CA LYS A 70 -17.29 -8.63 -9.82
C LYS A 70 -18.02 -7.33 -9.50
#